data_AF-A0A9E5W5K1-F1
#
_entry.id   AF-A0A9E5W5K1-F1
#
_cell.length_a   1.000
_cell.length_b   1.000
_cell.length_c   1.000
_cell.angle_alpha   90.00
_cell.angle_beta   90.00
_cell.angle_gamma   90.00
#
_symmetry.space_group_name_H-M   'P 1'
#
loop_
_entity.id
_entity.type
_entity.pdbx_description
1 polymer ?
#
loop_
_entity_poly.entity_id
_entity_poly.type
_entity_poly.pdbx_seq_one_letter_code
_entity_poly.pdbx_strand_id
1 'polypeptide(L)' 'MSNILEVLAQNIIIDKEKCIFCGKCVDVCIIDNLRMKLAPCRQACTLGVNCQGYAQLVARGEEA' A
#
# COMPACT_ATOMS: atom_id res chain seq x y z
N MET A 1 22.61 11.78 -11.05
CA MET A 1 22.23 10.51 -11.71
C MET A 1 22.45 9.42 -10.70
N SER A 2 21.39 8.85 -10.17
CA SER A 2 21.49 7.71 -9.24
C SER A 2 21.87 6.46 -10.03
N ASN A 3 22.79 5.64 -9.51
CA ASN A 3 23.17 4.38 -10.15
C ASN A 3 22.26 3.23 -9.71
N ILE A 4 22.33 2.08 -10.39
CA ILE A 4 21.41 0.95 -10.13
C ILE A 4 21.54 0.36 -8.72
N LEU A 5 22.76 0.38 -8.15
CA LEU A 5 23.02 -0.12 -6.80
C LEU A 5 22.37 0.78 -5.74
N GLU A 6 22.39 2.10 -5.94
CA GLU A 6 21.74 3.05 -5.04
C GLU A 6 20.23 2.87 -4.99
N VAL A 7 19.58 2.58 -6.13
CA VAL A 7 18.13 2.35 -6.17
C VAL A 7 17.77 1.02 -5.48
N LEU A 8 18.58 -0.01 -5.65
CA LEU A 8 18.38 -1.31 -4.98
C LEU A 8 18.60 -1.25 -3.46
N ALA A 9 19.43 -0.33 -2.98
CA ALA A 9 19.70 -0.13 -1.56
C ALA A 9 18.61 0.68 -0.83
N GLN A 10 17.67 1.30 -1.56
CA GLN A 10 16.57 2.05 -0.94
C GLN A 10 15.55 1.09 -0.31
N ASN A 11 15.46 1.14 1.02
CA ASN A 11 14.50 0.34 1.76
C ASN A 11 13.12 1.01 1.77
N ILE A 12 12.08 0.27 1.40
CA ILE A 12 10.69 0.67 1.60
C ILE A 12 10.32 0.40 3.05
N ILE A 13 10.02 1.46 3.81
CA ILE A 13 9.55 1.36 5.20
C ILE A 13 8.05 1.64 5.22
N ILE A 14 7.28 0.68 5.72
CA ILE A 14 5.81 0.79 5.82
C ILE A 14 5.44 1.10 7.28
N ASP A 15 4.91 2.30 7.51
CA ASP A 15 4.28 2.64 8.78
C ASP A 15 2.88 1.98 8.84
N LYS A 16 2.74 0.98 9.72
CA LYS A 16 1.50 0.22 9.86
C LYS A 16 0.37 1.02 10.50
N GLU A 17 0.71 2.01 11.33
CA GLU A 17 -0.26 2.88 11.99
C GLU A 17 -0.88 3.87 10.99
N LYS A 18 -0.18 4.20 9.90
CA LYS A 18 -0.67 5.09 8.83
C LYS A 18 -1.10 4.35 7.56
N CYS A 19 -0.89 3.04 7.48
CA CYS A 19 -1.17 2.26 6.28
C CYS A 19 -2.68 2.13 6.04
N ILE A 20 -3.16 2.74 4.96
CA ILE A 20 -4.54 2.60 4.46
C ILE A 20 -4.68 1.51 3.38
N PHE A 21 -3.70 0.61 3.30
CA PHE A 21 -3.64 -0.48 2.33
C PHE A 21 -3.78 -0.02 0.87
N CYS A 22 -3.08 1.06 0.47
CA CYS A 22 -3.22 1.62 -0.88
C CYS A 22 -2.52 0.82 -1.99
N GLY A 23 -1.56 -0.06 -1.66
CA GLY A 23 -0.85 -0.89 -2.63
C GLY A 23 0.44 -0.29 -3.19
N LYS A 24 0.65 1.03 -3.10
CA LYS A 24 1.79 1.73 -3.71
C LYS A 24 3.15 1.09 -3.39
N CYS A 25 3.37 0.64 -2.16
CA CYS A 25 4.63 0.01 -1.77
C CYS A 25 4.93 -1.29 -2.56
N VAL A 26 3.89 -2.05 -2.91
CA VAL A 26 4.03 -3.25 -3.75
C VAL A 26 4.34 -2.84 -5.18
N ASP A 27 3.60 -1.87 -5.73
CA ASP A 27 3.73 -1.43 -7.13
C ASP A 27 5.11 -0.84 -7.46
N VAL A 28 5.71 -0.12 -6.51
CA VAL A 28 7.03 0.54 -6.71
C VAL A 28 8.21 -0.36 -6.34
N CYS A 29 7.97 -1.55 -5.79
CA CYS A 29 9.03 -2.45 -5.35
C CYS A 29 9.73 -3.09 -6.56
N ILE A 30 10.88 -2.53 -6.95
CA ILE A 30 11.63 -2.99 -8.12
C ILE A 30 12.16 -4.43 -8.02
N ILE A 31 12.34 -4.94 -6.80
CA ILE A 31 12.76 -6.32 -6.54
C ILE A 31 11.57 -7.26 -6.28
N ASP A 32 10.34 -6.77 -6.42
CA ASP A 32 9.09 -7.53 -6.28
C ASP A 32 9.00 -8.40 -5.00
N ASN A 33 9.49 -7.86 -3.88
CA ASN A 33 9.64 -8.59 -2.61
C ASN A 33 8.50 -8.36 -1.62
N LEU A 34 7.49 -7.55 -2.00
CA LEU A 34 6.34 -7.22 -1.16
C LEU A 34 5.08 -7.87 -1.72
N ARG A 35 4.22 -8.39 -0.84
CA ARG A 35 2.94 -9.02 -1.20
C ARG A 35 1.81 -8.41 -0.38
N MET A 36 0.76 -7.95 -1.03
CA MET A 36 -0.45 -7.46 -0.38
C MET A 36 -1.60 -8.46 -0.61
N LYS A 37 -2.21 -8.93 0.48
CA LYS A 37 -3.41 -9.75 0.42
C LYS A 37 -4.62 -8.84 0.61
N LEU A 38 -5.35 -8.61 -0.48
CA LEU A 38 -6.57 -7.82 -0.45
C LEU A 38 -7.75 -8.73 -0.08
N ALA A 39 -8.72 -8.19 0.66
CA ALA A 39 -9.94 -8.92 0.94
C ALA A 39 -10.74 -9.13 -0.36
N PRO A 40 -11.46 -10.26 -0.52
CA PRO A 40 -12.20 -10.57 -1.75
C PRO A 40 -13.16 -9.45 -2.18
N CYS A 41 -13.79 -8.76 -1.22
CA CYS A 41 -14.72 -7.66 -1.49
C CYS A 41 -14.06 -6.49 -2.24
N ARG A 42 -12.76 -6.23 -2.05
CA ARG A 42 -12.05 -5.17 -2.78
C ARG A 42 -11.64 -5.62 -4.17
N GLN A 43 -11.23 -6.88 -4.30
CA GLN A 43 -10.90 -7.44 -5.61
C GLN A 43 -12.14 -7.48 -6.51
N ALA A 44 -13.32 -7.69 -5.94
CA ALA A 44 -14.60 -7.70 -6.65
C ALA A 44 -15.27 -6.31 -6.76
N CYS A 45 -14.66 -5.24 -6.24
CA CYS A 45 -15.31 -3.93 -6.18
C CYS A 45 -15.39 -3.29 -7.58
N THR A 46 -16.61 -3.17 -8.11
CA THR A 46 -16.87 -2.59 -9.44
C THR A 46 -16.58 -1.09 -9.52
N LEU A 47 -16.61 -0.39 -8.39
CA LEU A 47 -16.33 1.05 -8.32
C LEU A 47 -14.82 1.36 -8.20
N GLY A 48 -13.98 0.34 -7.95
CA GLY A 48 -12.53 0.53 -7.81
C GLY A 48 -12.11 1.40 -6.61
N VAL A 49 -12.99 1.61 -5.63
CA VAL A 49 -12.71 2.44 -4.46
C VAL A 49 -11.87 1.70 -3.40
N ASN A 50 -11.09 2.43 -2.60
CA ASN A 50 -10.32 1.87 -1.49
C ASN A 50 -11.16 1.75 -0.21
N CYS A 51 -12.16 0.85 -0.20
CA CYS A 51 -13.00 0.60 0.98
C CYS A 51 -12.19 0.29 2.26
N GLN A 52 -11.10 -0.47 2.14
CA GLN A 52 -10.21 -0.79 3.26
C GLN A 52 -9.53 0.45 3.83
N GLY A 53 -9.16 1.40 2.97
CA GLY A 53 -8.59 2.66 3.40
C GLY A 53 -9.59 3.46 4.23
N TYR A 54 -10.82 3.61 3.75
CA TYR A 54 -11.88 4.25 4.53
C TYR A 54 -12.15 3.53 5.86
N ALA A 55 -12.20 2.20 5.86
CA ALA A 55 -12.37 1.44 7.10
C ALA A 55 -11.21 1.68 8.09
N GLN A 56 -9.97 1.84 7.62
CA GLN A 56 -8.83 2.20 8.47
C GLN A 56 -8.96 3.60 9.04
N LEU A 57 -9.35 4.59 8.22
CA LEU A 57 -9.55 5.97 8.66
C LEU A 57 -10.64 6.02 9.76
N VAL A 58 -11.79 5.38 9.50
CA VAL A 58 -12.89 5.27 10.48
C VAL A 58 -12.44 4.57 11.76
N ALA A 59 -11.71 3.45 11.66
CA ALA A 59 -11.21 2.72 12.82
C ALA A 59 -10.25 3.55 13.69
N ARG A 60 -9.57 4.54 13.09
CA ARG A 60 -8.65 5.45 13.76
C ARG A 60 -9.30 6.76 14.23
N GLY A 61 -10.56 7.00 13.85
CA GLY A 61 -11.21 8.29 14.08
C GLY A 61 -10.61 9.43 13.25
N GLU A 62 -9.93 9.11 12.15
CA GLU A 62 -9.45 10.08 11.18
C GLU A 62 -10.59 10.39 10.20
N GLU A 63 -10.96 11.66 10.05
CA GLU A 63 -11.92 12.06 9.03
C GLU A 63 -11.34 11.84 7.63
N ALA A 64 -12.18 11.34 6.72
CA ALA A 64 -11.79 10.92 5.37
C ALA A 64 -11.77 12.07 4.36
#